data_AF-A0A7G7CRR7-F1
#
_entry.id   AF-A0A7G7CRR7-F1
#
_cell.length_a   1.000
_cell.length_b   1.000
_cell.length_c   1.000
_cell.angle_alpha   90.00
_cell.angle_beta   90.00
_cell.angle_gamma   90.00
#
_symmetry.space_group_name_H-M   'P 1'
#
loop_
_entity.id
_entity.type
_entity.pdbx_description
1 polymer ?
#
loop_
_entity_poly.entity_id
_entity_poly.type
_entity_poly.pdbx_seq_one_letter_code
_entity_poly.pdbx_strand_id
1 'polypeptide(L)'
;MTETVEVPRALIEAGDIEAIKKLLPGPTGLLGRWATHPVLGRVMCVHDSLQSNGLVPVALVSGGETFTEDLDYHELTFDPVELVTEQDFEDAPEGTFVTTAGRAPREKLYGGWRSDLVELDSKGMTARGPWQVVRWGRGE
;
A
#
# COMPACT_ATOMS: atom_id res chain seq x y z
N MET A 1 4.87 18.33 10.48
CA MET A 1 3.81 19.29 10.84
C MET A 1 2.51 18.53 10.78
N THR A 2 1.71 18.54 11.84
CA THR A 2 0.35 17.98 11.82
C THR A 2 -0.59 19.03 11.25
N GLU A 3 -1.17 18.76 10.09
CA GLU A 3 -2.23 19.61 9.53
C GLU A 3 -3.55 19.29 10.22
N THR A 4 -4.22 20.33 10.72
CA THR A 4 -5.54 20.20 11.34
C THR A 4 -6.59 20.61 10.33
N VAL A 5 -7.56 19.75 10.07
CA VAL A 5 -8.68 20.00 9.16
C VAL A 5 -9.93 20.31 9.99
N GLU A 6 -10.58 21.44 9.71
CA GLU A 6 -11.88 21.76 10.32
C GLU A 6 -13.00 21.01 9.57
N VAL A 7 -13.74 20.16 10.29
CA VAL A 7 -14.88 19.43 9.74
C VAL A 7 -16.19 20.06 10.23
N PRO A 8 -17.09 20.52 9.34
CA PRO A 8 -18.38 21.06 9.74
C PRO A 8 -19.22 20.04 10.52
N ARG A 9 -19.73 20.45 11.69
CA ARG A 9 -20.59 19.62 12.55
C ARG A 9 -21.79 19.02 11.81
N ALA A 10 -22.37 19.78 10.87
CA ALA A 10 -23.51 19.33 10.07
C ALA A 10 -23.19 18.07 9.23
N LEU A 11 -21.97 17.93 8.72
CA LEU A 11 -21.56 16.73 7.95
C LEU A 11 -21.41 15.51 8.87
N ILE A 12 -20.92 15.73 10.09
CA ILE A 12 -20.79 14.68 11.12
C ILE A 12 -22.19 14.19 11.53
N GLU A 13 -23.10 15.12 11.81
CA GLU A 13 -24.48 14.80 12.22
C GLU A 13 -25.29 14.15 11.09
N ALA A 14 -25.03 14.52 9.84
CA ALA A 14 -25.63 13.88 8.67
C ALA A 14 -25.02 12.51 8.33
N GLY A 15 -23.87 12.16 8.91
CA GLY A 15 -23.12 10.95 8.55
C GLY A 15 -22.58 10.96 7.13
N ASP A 16 -22.35 12.14 6.53
CA ASP A 16 -21.90 12.29 5.15
C ASP A 16 -20.39 12.05 5.04
N ILE A 17 -20.00 10.77 5.08
CA ILE A 17 -18.61 10.33 5.04
C ILE A 17 -17.90 10.82 3.77
N GLU A 18 -18.59 10.87 2.64
CA GLU A 18 -17.99 11.30 1.36
C GLU A 18 -17.67 12.79 1.35
N ALA A 19 -18.54 13.63 1.93
CA ALA A 19 -18.24 15.05 2.11
C ALA A 19 -17.08 15.27 3.09
N ILE A 20 -16.97 14.46 4.15
CA ILE A 20 -15.87 14.54 5.12
C ILE A 20 -14.53 14.15 4.47
N LYS A 21 -14.49 13.07 3.68
CA LYS A 21 -13.27 12.65 2.96
C LYS A 21 -12.71 13.74 2.06
N LYS A 22 -13.58 14.51 1.40
CA LYS A 22 -13.18 15.65 0.52
C LYS A 22 -12.53 16.82 1.26
N LEU A 23 -12.68 16.91 2.59
CA LEU A 23 -12.03 17.95 3.39
C LEU A 23 -10.61 17.59 3.81
N LEU A 24 -10.27 16.30 3.80
CA LEU A 24 -8.94 15.84 4.18
C LEU A 24 -7.93 16.16 3.07
N PRO A 25 -6.70 16.59 3.40
CA PRO A 25 -5.64 16.68 2.40
C PRO A 25 -5.51 15.33 1.71
N GLY A 26 -5.45 15.38 0.37
CA GLY A 26 -5.36 14.17 -0.44
C GLY A 26 -4.13 13.34 -0.04
N PRO A 27 -4.21 12.00 -0.16
CA PRO A 27 -3.08 11.13 0.14
C PRO A 27 -1.84 11.54 -0.67
N THR A 28 -0.69 11.56 -0.01
CA THR A 28 0.65 11.76 -0.60
C THR A 28 1.49 10.50 -0.42
N GLY A 29 2.64 10.41 -1.09
CA GLY A 29 3.46 9.18 -1.05
C GLY A 29 2.87 8.05 -1.89
N LEU A 30 2.09 8.38 -2.92
CA LEU A 30 1.49 7.39 -3.81
C LEU A 30 2.46 6.89 -4.88
N LEU A 31 3.52 7.63 -5.20
CA LEU A 31 4.40 7.28 -6.30
C LEU A 31 5.04 5.90 -6.09
N GLY A 32 4.86 4.99 -7.05
CA GLY A 32 5.37 3.62 -6.98
C GLY A 32 4.58 2.70 -6.05
N ARG A 33 3.50 3.18 -5.42
CA ARG A 33 2.61 2.33 -4.62
C ARG A 33 1.83 1.41 -5.54
N TRP A 34 1.83 0.14 -5.18
CA TRP A 34 1.00 -0.86 -5.81
C TRP A 34 -0.39 -0.93 -5.18
N ALA A 35 -1.38 -1.22 -6.00
CA ALA A 35 -2.76 -1.42 -5.60
C ALA A 35 -3.47 -2.43 -6.50
N THR A 36 -4.63 -2.88 -6.06
CA THR A 36 -5.53 -3.73 -6.84
C THR A 36 -6.81 -2.98 -7.16
N HIS A 37 -7.13 -2.86 -8.44
CA HIS A 37 -8.42 -2.39 -8.96
C HIS A 37 -9.34 -3.59 -9.21
N PRO A 38 -10.64 -3.54 -8.82
CA PRO A 38 -11.54 -4.70 -8.88
C PRO A 38 -11.75 -5.31 -10.27
N VAL A 39 -11.62 -4.49 -11.33
CA VAL A 39 -11.83 -4.94 -12.72
C VAL A 39 -10.51 -5.06 -13.50
N LEU A 40 -9.55 -4.18 -13.22
CA LEU A 40 -8.31 -4.06 -14.00
C LEU A 40 -7.17 -4.87 -13.39
N GLY A 41 -7.34 -5.40 -12.18
CA GLY A 41 -6.32 -6.14 -11.47
C GLY A 41 -5.24 -5.23 -10.91
N ARG A 42 -3.98 -5.65 -11.02
CA ARG A 42 -2.84 -4.96 -10.42
C ARG A 42 -2.46 -3.71 -11.18
N VAL A 43 -2.29 -2.63 -10.41
CA VAL A 43 -1.90 -1.32 -10.91
C VAL A 43 -0.82 -0.71 -10.01
N MET A 44 -0.02 0.19 -10.56
CA MET A 44 0.99 0.94 -9.82
C MET A 44 0.76 2.44 -10.01
N CYS A 45 0.67 3.19 -8.93
CA CYS A 45 0.54 4.64 -8.99
C CYS A 45 1.80 5.29 -9.58
N VAL A 46 1.63 6.16 -10.57
CA VAL A 46 2.75 6.85 -11.25
C VAL A 46 2.85 8.33 -10.88
N HIS A 47 2.03 8.78 -9.92
CA HIS A 47 2.05 10.11 -9.33
C HIS A 47 2.08 10.03 -7.81
N ASP A 48 2.63 11.06 -7.16
CA ASP A 48 2.79 11.09 -5.71
C ASP A 48 1.51 11.47 -4.94
N SER A 49 0.57 12.14 -5.61
CA SER A 49 -0.66 12.63 -5.03
C SER A 49 -1.82 12.55 -6.02
N LEU A 50 -3.04 12.71 -5.50
CA LEU A 50 -4.25 12.80 -6.34
C LEU A 50 -4.21 14.04 -7.23
N GLN A 51 -4.79 13.89 -8.42
CA GLN A 51 -5.19 15.02 -9.26
C GLN A 51 -6.33 15.82 -8.59
N SER A 52 -6.58 17.03 -9.07
CA SER A 52 -7.63 17.91 -8.52
C SER A 52 -9.06 17.37 -8.63
N ASN A 53 -9.28 16.39 -9.51
CA ASN A 53 -10.55 15.68 -9.69
C ASN A 53 -10.68 14.43 -8.78
N GLY A 54 -9.70 14.13 -7.93
CA GLY A 54 -9.68 12.96 -7.05
C GLY A 54 -9.14 11.68 -7.70
N LEU A 55 -8.74 11.72 -8.97
CA LEU A 55 -8.18 10.58 -9.68
C LEU A 55 -6.68 10.43 -9.38
N VAL A 56 -6.20 9.19 -9.46
CA VAL A 56 -4.78 8.85 -9.40
C VAL A 56 -4.35 8.23 -10.72
N PRO A 57 -3.33 8.80 -11.39
CA PRO A 57 -2.67 8.17 -12.52
C PRO A 57 -2.00 6.87 -12.08
N VAL A 58 -2.34 5.78 -12.76
CA VAL A 58 -1.73 4.46 -12.55
C VAL A 58 -1.17 3.90 -13.86
N ALA A 59 -0.19 3.02 -13.74
CA ALA A 59 0.25 2.14 -14.81
C ALA A 59 -0.27 0.72 -14.54
N LEU A 60 -0.66 0.02 -15.61
CA LEU A 60 -1.06 -1.38 -15.56
C LEU A 60 -0.55 -2.13 -16.79
N VAL A 61 -0.50 -3.46 -16.70
CA VAL A 61 -0.18 -4.33 -17.83
C VAL A 61 -1.43 -5.13 -18.19
N SER A 62 -1.83 -5.07 -19.46
CA SER A 62 -2.94 -5.86 -20.00
C SER A 62 -2.55 -6.42 -21.35
N GLY A 63 -2.78 -7.72 -21.58
CA GLY A 63 -2.41 -8.36 -22.85
C GLY A 63 -0.91 -8.31 -23.22
N GLY A 64 -0.02 -8.05 -22.24
CA GLY A 64 1.42 -7.89 -22.46
C GLY A 64 1.86 -6.47 -22.85
N GLU A 65 0.93 -5.51 -22.89
CA GLU A 65 1.19 -4.10 -23.16
C GLU A 65 1.00 -3.27 -21.88
N THR A 66 1.74 -2.17 -21.77
CA THR A 66 1.66 -1.24 -20.63
C THR A 66 0.74 -0.07 -20.98
N PHE A 67 -0.21 0.23 -20.10
CA PHE A 67 -1.15 1.35 -20.23
C PHE A 67 -1.03 2.28 -19.03
N THR A 68 -1.51 3.51 -19.21
CA THR A 68 -1.70 4.47 -18.11
C THR A 68 -3.16 4.89 -18.08
N GLU A 69 -3.77 4.86 -16.91
CA GLU A 69 -5.18 5.21 -16.69
C GLU A 69 -5.30 6.13 -15.47
N ASP A 70 -6.30 7.00 -15.47
CA ASP A 70 -6.67 7.80 -14.30
C ASP A 70 -7.83 7.10 -13.59
N LEU A 71 -7.58 6.55 -12.40
CA LEU A 71 -8.57 5.76 -11.63
C LEU A 71 -9.03 6.51 -10.38
N ASP A 72 -10.26 6.22 -9.92
CA ASP A 72 -10.73 6.72 -8.63
C ASP A 72 -9.91 6.07 -7.51
N TYR A 73 -9.26 6.88 -6.69
CA TYR A 73 -8.46 6.44 -5.57
C TYR A 73 -9.21 5.51 -4.61
N HIS A 74 -10.52 5.75 -4.43
CA HIS A 74 -11.34 4.97 -3.49
C HIS A 74 -11.74 3.60 -4.04
N GLU A 75 -11.56 3.34 -5.33
CA GLU A 75 -11.76 2.01 -5.92
C GLU A 75 -10.52 1.12 -5.80
N LEU A 76 -9.39 1.69 -5.36
CA LEU A 76 -8.12 0.99 -5.23
C LEU A 76 -7.93 0.42 -3.83
N THR A 77 -7.61 -0.87 -3.77
CA THR A 77 -7.10 -1.49 -2.54
C THR A 77 -5.58 -1.47 -2.56
N PHE A 78 -4.98 -0.60 -1.75
CA PHE A 78 -3.53 -0.44 -1.69
C PHE A 78 -2.85 -1.54 -0.89
N ASP A 79 -1.65 -1.90 -1.33
CA ASP A 79 -0.80 -2.79 -0.54
C ASP A 79 -0.35 -2.14 0.78
N PRO A 80 -0.11 -2.95 1.83
CA PRO A 80 0.48 -2.47 3.06
C PRO A 80 1.83 -1.78 2.81
N VAL A 81 2.09 -0.70 3.52
CA VAL A 81 3.40 0.01 3.48
C VAL A 81 4.39 -0.61 4.44
N GLU A 82 3.89 -1.18 5.52
CA GLU A 82 4.66 -1.69 6.64
C GLU A 82 3.99 -2.95 7.17
N LEU A 83 4.80 -3.89 7.65
CA LEU A 83 4.35 -5.04 8.43
C LEU A 83 4.89 -4.89 9.85
N VAL A 84 3.99 -4.97 10.83
CA VAL A 84 4.29 -4.64 12.22
C VAL A 84 3.95 -5.82 13.12
N THR A 85 2.81 -6.45 12.89
CA THR A 85 2.30 -7.53 13.74
C THR A 85 2.69 -8.91 13.20
N GLU A 86 2.71 -9.91 14.09
CA GLU A 86 2.94 -11.30 13.69
C GLU A 86 1.95 -11.74 12.61
N GLN A 87 0.68 -11.33 12.73
CA GLN A 87 -0.36 -11.61 11.75
C GLN A 87 -0.07 -10.97 10.39
N ASP A 88 0.44 -9.73 10.34
CA ASP A 88 0.81 -9.07 9.08
C ASP A 88 1.84 -9.91 8.32
N PHE A 89 2.82 -10.47 9.05
CA PHE A 89 3.84 -11.35 8.47
C PHE A 89 3.29 -12.72 8.07
N GLU A 90 2.32 -13.26 8.80
CA GLU A 90 1.64 -14.53 8.48
C GLU A 90 0.71 -14.42 7.26
N ASP A 91 -0.01 -13.31 7.13
CA ASP A 91 -0.98 -13.07 6.07
C ASP A 91 -0.32 -12.56 4.78
N ALA A 92 0.91 -12.04 4.86
CA ALA A 92 1.63 -11.60 3.68
C ALA A 92 1.70 -12.72 2.62
N PRO A 93 1.44 -12.44 1.33
CA PRO A 93 1.55 -13.45 0.31
C PRO A 93 3.01 -13.86 0.06
N GLU A 94 3.20 -15.06 -0.47
CA GLU A 94 4.49 -15.55 -0.95
C GLU A 94 5.12 -14.59 -1.97
N GLY A 95 6.44 -14.40 -1.88
CA GLY A 95 7.20 -13.44 -2.69
C GLY A 95 7.20 -12.01 -2.16
N THR A 96 6.45 -11.71 -1.07
CA THR A 96 6.50 -10.41 -0.41
C THR A 96 7.93 -10.09 0.02
N PHE A 97 8.41 -8.91 -0.36
CA PHE A 97 9.76 -8.44 -0.07
C PHE A 97 9.71 -7.24 0.87
N VAL A 98 10.44 -7.35 1.99
CA VAL A 98 10.50 -6.31 3.02
C VAL A 98 11.93 -5.90 3.32
N THR A 99 12.09 -4.67 3.78
CA THR A 99 13.39 -4.11 4.18
C THR A 99 13.27 -3.33 5.49
N THR A 100 14.40 -3.17 6.17
CA THR A 100 14.50 -2.26 7.32
C THR A 100 15.95 -1.80 7.47
N ALA A 101 16.15 -0.60 8.00
CA ALA A 101 17.46 0.02 8.08
C ALA A 101 18.45 -0.85 8.87
N GLY A 102 19.65 -1.07 8.31
CA GLY A 102 20.72 -1.83 8.96
C GLY A 102 20.49 -3.35 9.00
N ARG A 103 19.50 -3.88 8.28
CA ARG A 103 19.30 -5.33 8.13
C ARG A 103 19.27 -5.74 6.67
N ALA A 104 19.61 -6.99 6.39
CA ALA A 104 19.41 -7.58 5.08
C ALA A 104 17.90 -7.62 4.76
N PRO A 105 17.50 -7.30 3.51
CA PRO A 105 16.13 -7.49 3.06
C PRO A 105 15.69 -8.94 3.20
N ARG A 106 14.37 -9.14 3.29
CA ARG A 106 13.78 -10.47 3.47
C ARG A 106 12.63 -10.70 2.49
N GLU A 107 12.57 -11.91 1.98
CA GLU A 107 11.48 -12.39 1.14
C GLU A 107 10.68 -13.46 1.88
N LYS A 108 9.35 -13.41 1.78
CA LYS A 108 8.51 -14.50 2.25
C LYS A 108 8.55 -15.65 1.26
N LEU A 109 9.06 -16.80 1.71
CA LEU A 109 9.22 -18.02 0.93
C LEU A 109 8.85 -19.25 1.76
N TYR A 110 7.92 -20.05 1.25
CA TYR A 110 7.48 -21.32 1.84
C TYR A 110 7.03 -21.19 3.31
N GLY A 111 6.30 -20.11 3.63
CA GLY A 111 5.81 -19.80 4.98
C GLY A 111 6.85 -19.17 5.92
N GLY A 112 8.11 -19.03 5.49
CA GLY A 112 9.19 -18.40 6.27
C GLY A 112 9.68 -17.10 5.65
N TRP A 113 10.46 -16.32 6.41
CA TRP A 113 11.04 -15.05 5.98
C TRP A 113 12.56 -15.16 5.82
N ARG A 114 13.01 -15.24 4.58
CA ARG A 114 14.38 -15.60 4.24
C ARG A 114 15.20 -14.39 3.83
N SER A 115 16.43 -14.36 4.31
CA SER A 115 17.55 -13.67 3.68
C SER A 115 18.63 -14.71 3.33
N ASP A 116 19.67 -14.31 2.61
CA ASP A 116 20.78 -15.19 2.19
C ASP A 116 21.44 -15.97 3.35
N LEU A 117 21.31 -15.48 4.58
CA LEU A 117 22.04 -15.99 5.74
C LEU A 117 21.14 -16.62 6.81
N VAL A 118 19.86 -16.23 6.88
CA VAL A 118 18.98 -16.57 8.01
C VAL A 118 17.53 -16.63 7.57
N GLU A 119 16.82 -17.67 7.98
CA GLU A 119 15.37 -17.77 7.93
C GLU A 119 14.77 -17.40 9.29
N LEU A 120 13.68 -16.61 9.26
CA LEU A 120 12.91 -16.23 10.44
C LEU A 120 11.45 -16.64 10.28
N ASP A 121 10.81 -16.91 11.40
CA ASP A 121 9.35 -16.98 11.50
C ASP A 121 8.75 -15.58 11.70
N SER A 122 7.41 -15.48 11.64
CA SER A 122 6.67 -14.22 11.81
C SER A 122 6.94 -13.54 13.16
N LYS A 123 7.08 -14.33 14.23
CA LYS A 123 7.48 -13.81 15.55
C LYS A 123 8.87 -13.19 15.53
N GLY A 124 9.82 -13.85 14.87
CA GLY A 124 11.17 -13.37 14.68
C GLY A 124 11.25 -12.12 13.81
N MET A 125 10.37 -11.98 12.82
CA MET A 125 10.21 -10.76 12.04
C MET A 125 9.72 -9.61 12.91
N THR A 126 8.62 -9.82 13.64
CA THR A 126 8.01 -8.83 14.54
C THR A 126 9.01 -8.26 15.54
N ALA A 127 9.83 -9.11 16.16
CA ALA A 127 10.86 -8.68 17.12
C ALA A 127 12.01 -7.84 16.52
N ARG A 128 12.14 -7.81 15.19
CA ARG A 128 13.24 -7.16 14.46
C ARG A 128 12.79 -5.98 13.59
N GLY A 129 11.49 -5.72 13.55
CA GLY A 129 10.88 -4.62 12.81
C GLY A 129 11.10 -3.26 13.46
N PRO A 130 10.44 -2.21 12.94
CA PRO A 130 9.46 -2.24 11.85
C PRO A 130 10.04 -2.62 10.47
N TRP A 131 9.22 -3.25 9.62
CA TRP A 131 9.62 -3.69 8.27
C TRP A 131 8.80 -2.99 7.20
N GLN A 132 9.47 -2.31 6.27
CA GLN A 132 8.85 -1.64 5.13
C GLN A 132 8.62 -2.63 4.00
N VAL A 133 7.42 -2.63 3.43
CA VAL A 133 7.08 -3.41 2.25
C VAL A 133 7.67 -2.72 1.02
N VAL A 134 8.53 -3.43 0.31
CA VAL A 134 9.08 -3.00 -0.98
C VAL A 134 8.23 -3.58 -2.12
N ARG A 135 7.73 -4.81 -1.94
CA ARG A 135 6.84 -5.49 -2.88
C ARG A 135 5.89 -6.39 -2.11
N TRP A 136 4.60 -6.27 -2.39
CA TRP A 136 3.59 -7.20 -1.87
C TRP A 136 3.41 -8.38 -2.82
N GLY A 137 3.60 -9.58 -2.31
CA GLY A 137 3.61 -10.80 -3.11
C GLY A 137 4.65 -10.74 -4.24
N ARG A 138 4.36 -11.40 -5.35
CA ARG A 138 5.23 -11.38 -6.54
C ARG A 138 5.10 -10.14 -7.41
N GLY A 139 4.20 -9.21 -7.06
CA GLY A 139 3.84 -8.08 -7.92
C GLY A 139 3.03 -8.49 -9.16
N GLU A 140 2.41 -9.68 -9.12
CA GLU A 140 1.51 -10.23 -10.14
C GLU A 140 0.05 -9.85 -9.86
#